data_AF-A0A0D8YCJ1-F1
#
_entry.id   AF-A0A0D8YCJ1-F1
#
_cell.length_a   1.000
_cell.length_b   1.000
_cell.length_c   1.000
_cell.angle_alpha   90.00
_cell.angle_beta   90.00
_cell.angle_gamma   90.00
#
_symmetry.space_group_name_H-M   'P 1'
#
loop_
_entity.id
_entity.type
_entity.pdbx_description
1 polymer ?
#
loop_
_entity_poly.entity_id
_entity_poly.type
_entity_poly.pdbx_seq_one_letter_code
_entity_poly.pdbx_strand_id
1 'polypeptide(L)'
;MRLAFFYVLFDLLVFTVLFVGAQRLRISTTYQAEDIGLEPNEHPQCRAWILWWKTQKAVIFVGDILFYSICPRTITTIVDLTSEELDLLAYKRRRVLVTNDYDAYKYHLPVEVLGNYTEVDIDFENICRLHPRVLRIASVSAARKHHLNLDVVCRSYADFRNANTYNTTVSDTVEIESVTNQAGKDEDIIIHVSDLTSNIEGKFGLNSQLFEIHQSIAIFASKLCNGTSAYDDDEPEDIQYYTG
;
A
#
# COMPACT_ATOMS: atom_id res chain seq x y z
N MET A 1 11.46 0.06 -63.19
CA MET A 1 11.94 0.63 -61.90
C MET A 1 10.80 1.18 -61.03
N ARG A 2 9.66 0.49 -60.87
CA ARG A 2 8.57 0.92 -59.96
C ARG A 2 8.09 -0.15 -58.97
N LEU A 3 8.56 -1.40 -59.11
CA LEU A 3 8.20 -2.52 -58.24
C LEU A 3 9.14 -2.69 -57.04
N ALA A 4 10.41 -2.30 -57.14
CA ALA A 4 11.38 -2.43 -56.04
C ALA A 4 11.12 -1.47 -54.87
N PHE A 5 10.44 -0.35 -55.11
CA PHE A 5 10.18 0.66 -54.07
C PHE A 5 9.05 0.24 -53.11
N PHE A 6 8.12 -0.60 -53.57
CA PHE A 6 7.01 -1.08 -52.74
C PHE A 6 7.43 -2.15 -51.74
N TYR A 7 8.38 -3.02 -52.11
CA TYR A 7 8.88 -4.05 -51.18
C TYR A 7 9.68 -3.46 -50.02
N VAL A 8 10.51 -2.46 -50.28
CA VAL A 8 11.30 -1.79 -49.22
C VAL A 8 10.39 -1.02 -48.25
N LEU A 9 9.31 -0.40 -48.75
CA LEU A 9 8.34 0.30 -47.89
C LEU A 9 7.46 -0.67 -47.09
N PHE A 10 7.12 -1.84 -47.65
CA PHE A 10 6.35 -2.85 -46.94
C PHE A 10 7.18 -3.54 -45.85
N ASP A 11 8.47 -3.84 -46.11
CA ASP A 11 9.37 -4.36 -45.08
C ASP A 11 9.64 -3.35 -43.95
N LEU A 12 9.71 -2.05 -44.27
CA LEU A 12 9.84 -1.00 -43.25
C LEU A 12 8.57 -0.86 -42.39
N LEU A 13 7.38 -1.06 -42.98
CA LEU A 13 6.09 -0.95 -42.29
C LEU A 13 5.77 -2.23 -41.47
N VAL A 14 6.25 -3.40 -41.89
CA VAL A 14 6.18 -4.64 -41.10
C VAL A 14 7.16 -4.59 -39.92
N PHE A 15 8.33 -3.97 -40.08
CA PHE A 15 9.28 -3.79 -38.97
C PHE A 15 8.83 -2.76 -37.93
N THR A 16 8.09 -1.72 -38.30
CA THR A 16 7.57 -0.74 -37.32
C THR A 16 6.39 -1.26 -36.50
N VAL A 17 5.66 -2.28 -36.99
CA VAL A 17 4.57 -2.93 -36.23
C VAL A 17 5.10 -3.98 -35.23
N LEU A 18 6.34 -4.47 -35.40
CA LEU A 18 6.94 -5.45 -34.48
C LEU A 18 7.65 -4.84 -33.27
N PHE A 19 7.77 -3.52 -33.19
CA PHE A 19 8.12 -2.82 -31.95
C PHE A 19 6.85 -2.47 -31.17
N VAL A 20 6.03 -3.48 -30.87
CA VAL A 20 5.23 -3.43 -29.63
C VAL A 20 6.27 -3.54 -28.53
N GLY A 21 6.73 -2.39 -28.04
CA GLY A 21 7.71 -2.33 -26.96
C GLY A 21 7.25 -3.25 -25.84
N ALA A 22 8.14 -4.12 -25.38
CA ALA A 22 7.87 -5.04 -24.28
C ALA A 22 7.32 -4.23 -23.10
N GLN A 23 5.99 -4.25 -22.93
CA GLN A 23 5.33 -3.43 -21.94
C GLN A 23 5.41 -4.21 -20.63
N ARG A 24 6.29 -3.75 -19.75
CA ARG A 24 6.52 -4.38 -18.45
C ARG A 24 5.60 -3.76 -17.41
N LEU A 25 4.75 -4.59 -16.81
CA LEU A 25 3.97 -4.23 -15.63
C LEU A 25 4.78 -4.53 -14.38
N ARG A 26 4.75 -3.64 -13.40
CA ARG A 26 5.32 -3.86 -12.07
C ARG A 26 4.24 -3.73 -11.02
N ILE A 27 4.05 -4.78 -10.23
CA ILE A 27 3.09 -4.85 -9.14
C ILE A 27 3.88 -4.95 -7.84
N SER A 28 3.77 -3.92 -7.01
CA SER A 28 4.52 -3.84 -5.76
C SER A 28 3.66 -3.54 -4.55
N THR A 29 2.42 -3.07 -4.71
CA THR A 29 1.53 -2.78 -3.58
C THR A 29 0.37 -3.76 -3.52
N THR A 30 -0.24 -3.90 -2.34
CA THR A 30 -1.40 -4.77 -2.15
C THR A 30 -2.56 -4.35 -3.06
N TYR A 31 -2.88 -3.05 -3.13
CA TYR A 31 -3.97 -2.57 -3.98
C TYR A 31 -3.72 -2.79 -5.47
N GLN A 32 -2.46 -2.66 -5.94
CA GLN A 32 -2.13 -2.96 -7.35
C GLN A 32 -2.36 -4.43 -7.67
N ALA A 33 -2.09 -5.33 -6.71
CA ALA A 33 -2.34 -6.75 -6.87
C ALA A 33 -3.85 -7.06 -6.92
N GLU A 34 -4.63 -6.43 -6.05
CA GLU A 34 -6.10 -6.57 -6.06
C GLU A 34 -6.72 -6.04 -7.36
N ASP A 35 -6.27 -4.88 -7.84
CA ASP A 35 -6.77 -4.23 -9.07
C ASP A 35 -6.56 -5.10 -10.33
N ILE A 36 -5.58 -6.01 -10.32
CA ILE A 36 -5.32 -6.95 -11.42
C ILE A 36 -5.90 -8.35 -11.19
N GLY A 37 -6.66 -8.55 -10.11
CA GLY A 37 -7.31 -9.82 -9.79
C GLY A 37 -6.43 -10.85 -9.07
N LEU A 38 -5.30 -10.45 -8.48
CA LEU A 38 -4.66 -11.28 -7.46
C LEU A 38 -5.47 -11.15 -6.16
N GLU A 39 -5.47 -12.22 -5.36
CA GLU A 39 -6.15 -12.24 -4.05
C GLU A 39 -5.11 -12.36 -2.91
N PRO A 40 -4.44 -11.27 -2.48
CA PRO A 40 -3.36 -11.33 -1.50
C PRO A 40 -3.70 -12.04 -0.19
N ASN A 41 -4.96 -11.99 0.25
CA ASN A 41 -5.41 -12.61 1.50
C ASN A 41 -5.38 -14.15 1.44
N GLU A 42 -5.64 -14.74 0.28
CA GLU A 42 -5.70 -16.20 0.09
C GLU A 42 -4.48 -16.75 -0.65
N HIS A 43 -3.70 -15.86 -1.28
CA HIS A 43 -2.59 -16.23 -2.14
C HIS A 43 -1.51 -17.06 -1.39
N PRO A 44 -1.08 -18.22 -1.93
CA PRO A 44 -0.09 -19.09 -1.27
C PRO A 44 1.22 -18.38 -0.92
N GLN A 45 1.70 -17.47 -1.78
CA GLN A 45 2.92 -16.68 -1.48
C GLN A 45 2.71 -15.78 -0.26
N CYS A 46 1.51 -15.22 -0.08
CA CYS A 46 1.22 -14.35 1.06
C CYS A 46 1.04 -15.12 2.35
N ARG A 47 0.40 -16.28 2.31
CA ARG A 47 0.38 -17.21 3.45
C ARG A 47 1.79 -17.58 3.90
N ALA A 48 2.69 -17.87 2.95
CA ALA A 48 4.10 -18.15 3.23
C ALA A 48 4.85 -16.95 3.85
N TRP A 49 4.63 -15.73 3.34
CA TRP A 49 5.24 -14.51 3.88
C TRP A 49 4.75 -14.16 5.28
N ILE A 50 3.45 -14.28 5.53
CA ILE A 50 2.85 -14.08 6.85
C ILE A 50 3.42 -15.08 7.86
N LEU A 51 3.50 -16.36 7.49
CA LEU A 51 4.11 -17.39 8.32
C LEU A 51 5.59 -17.06 8.61
N TRP A 52 6.36 -16.65 7.60
CA TRP A 52 7.75 -16.23 7.76
C TRP A 52 7.91 -15.07 8.76
N TRP A 53 7.09 -14.02 8.70
CA TRP A 53 7.21 -12.92 9.66
C TRP A 53 6.80 -13.34 11.08
N LYS A 54 5.83 -14.25 11.22
CA LYS A 54 5.49 -14.84 12.52
C LYS A 54 6.68 -15.59 13.12
N THR A 55 7.43 -16.36 12.32
CA THR A 55 8.63 -17.06 12.83
C THR A 55 9.73 -16.09 13.23
N GLN A 56 9.94 -14.99 12.49
CA GLN A 56 10.92 -13.96 12.86
C GLN A 56 10.57 -13.26 14.19
N LYS A 57 9.29 -12.97 14.45
CA LYS A 57 8.86 -12.35 15.71
C LYS A 57 9.00 -13.29 16.90
N ALA A 58 8.78 -14.59 16.72
CA ALA A 58 8.96 -15.60 17.77
C ALA A 58 10.43 -15.80 18.19
N VAL A 59 11.39 -15.35 17.37
CA VAL A 59 12.84 -15.43 17.64
C VAL A 59 13.33 -14.28 18.54
N ILE A 60 12.49 -13.31 18.89
CA ILE A 60 12.85 -12.18 19.74
C ILE A 60 12.04 -12.25 21.04
N PHE A 61 12.49 -13.03 22.02
CA PHE A 61 12.35 -12.76 23.47
C PHE A 61 12.99 -13.90 24.26
N VAL A 62 14.27 -13.73 24.59
CA VAL A 62 14.89 -14.42 25.73
C VAL A 62 15.64 -13.40 26.57
N GLY A 63 14.92 -12.80 27.52
CA GLY A 63 15.45 -12.46 28.85
C GLY A 63 15.62 -10.98 29.21
N ASP A 64 14.90 -10.55 30.26
CA ASP A 64 15.29 -9.48 31.21
C ASP A 64 16.31 -10.00 32.25
N ILE A 65 17.19 -10.93 31.89
CA ILE A 65 18.18 -11.49 32.82
C ILE A 65 19.56 -11.53 32.14
N LEU A 66 20.44 -10.64 32.58
CA LEU A 66 21.88 -10.65 32.30
C LEU A 66 22.52 -11.87 32.98
N PHE A 67 22.66 -12.99 32.25
CA PHE A 67 23.60 -14.06 32.61
C PHE A 67 24.82 -13.98 31.69
N TYR A 68 25.96 -13.56 32.24
CA TYR A 68 27.27 -13.85 31.67
C TYR A 68 27.50 -15.36 31.81
N SER A 69 27.26 -16.11 30.73
CA SER A 69 27.60 -17.54 30.67
C SER A 69 28.38 -17.82 29.39
N ILE A 70 29.57 -18.35 29.61
CA ILE A 70 30.60 -18.66 28.62
C ILE A 70 30.15 -19.91 27.86
N CYS A 71 29.28 -19.76 26.87
CA CYS A 71 29.03 -20.69 25.75
C CYS A 71 27.93 -20.09 24.84
N PRO A 72 28.16 -19.91 23.51
CA PRO A 72 27.12 -19.45 22.60
C PRO A 72 26.24 -20.65 22.23
N ARG A 73 25.33 -21.05 23.12
CA ARG A 73 24.23 -21.94 22.74
C ARG A 73 23.10 -21.09 22.20
N THR A 74 22.95 -21.16 20.88
CA THR A 74 21.78 -20.77 20.10
C THR A 74 20.51 -21.03 20.89
N ILE A 75 19.86 -19.96 21.37
CA ILE A 75 18.50 -20.09 21.87
C ILE A 75 17.59 -19.93 20.65
N THR A 76 17.44 -21.03 19.90
CA THR A 76 16.31 -21.18 18.99
C THR A 76 15.10 -21.43 19.86
N THR A 77 14.22 -20.44 20.03
CA THR A 77 12.81 -20.76 20.24
C THR A 77 12.39 -21.62 19.04
N ILE A 78 12.22 -22.91 19.27
CA ILE A 78 11.81 -23.84 18.22
C ILE A 78 10.35 -23.48 17.94
N VAL A 79 10.12 -22.75 16.85
CA VAL A 79 8.78 -22.71 16.27
C VAL A 79 8.55 -24.10 15.70
N ASP A 80 7.73 -24.91 16.37
CA ASP A 80 7.30 -26.20 15.85
C ASP A 80 6.43 -25.94 14.62
N LEU A 81 7.09 -25.95 13.46
CA LEU A 81 6.43 -25.88 12.16
C LEU A 81 6.03 -27.29 11.74
N THR A 82 4.79 -27.44 11.29
CA THR A 82 4.34 -28.65 10.61
C THR A 82 5.10 -28.86 9.29
N SER A 83 5.10 -30.09 8.77
CA SER A 83 5.71 -30.36 7.45
C SER A 83 5.06 -29.52 6.34
N GLU A 84 3.75 -29.29 6.41
CA GLU A 84 3.01 -28.47 5.45
C GLU A 84 3.46 -27.00 5.50
N GLU A 85 3.74 -26.47 6.69
CA GLU A 85 4.25 -25.10 6.88
C GLU A 85 5.68 -24.95 6.39
N LEU A 86 6.53 -25.98 6.56
CA LEU A 86 7.88 -26.01 6.00
C LEU A 86 7.84 -26.00 4.47
N ASP A 87 6.97 -26.80 3.86
CA ASP A 87 6.77 -26.83 2.41
C ASP A 87 6.27 -25.47 1.89
N LEU A 88 5.33 -24.85 2.61
CA LEU A 88 4.83 -23.51 2.30
C LEU A 88 5.93 -22.45 2.36
N LEU A 89 6.81 -22.50 3.37
CA LEU A 89 7.95 -21.60 3.47
C LEU A 89 8.99 -21.82 2.36
N ALA A 90 9.19 -23.07 1.91
CA ALA A 90 10.07 -23.39 0.79
C ALA A 90 9.52 -22.87 -0.55
N TYR A 91 8.19 -22.79 -0.68
CA TYR A 91 7.49 -22.24 -1.85
C TYR A 91 7.60 -20.70 -1.95
N LYS A 92 7.96 -20.02 -0.86
CA LYS A 92 8.05 -18.55 -0.77
C LYS A 92 9.01 -17.97 -1.82
N ARG A 93 8.57 -16.92 -2.50
CA ARG A 93 9.36 -16.11 -3.43
C ARG A 93 9.20 -14.64 -3.06
N ARG A 94 10.30 -13.91 -3.12
CA ARG A 94 10.33 -12.47 -2.85
C ARG A 94 9.77 -11.69 -4.03
N ARG A 95 10.34 -11.95 -5.20
CA ARG A 95 9.98 -11.31 -6.45
C ARG A 95 9.94 -12.37 -7.53
N VAL A 96 8.97 -12.27 -8.44
CA VAL A 96 8.84 -13.17 -9.58
C VAL A 96 8.61 -12.36 -10.85
N LEU A 97 9.19 -12.83 -11.95
CA LEU A 97 8.94 -12.29 -13.28
C LEU A 97 8.10 -13.32 -14.04
N VAL A 98 6.90 -12.94 -14.42
CA VAL A 98 5.96 -13.76 -15.18
C VAL A 98 6.02 -13.32 -16.64
N THR A 99 6.29 -14.26 -17.54
CA THR A 99 6.49 -13.99 -18.98
C THR A 99 5.65 -14.89 -19.88
N ASN A 100 4.98 -15.89 -19.31
CA ASN A 100 4.22 -16.90 -20.04
C ASN A 100 3.05 -17.40 -19.17
N ASP A 101 2.07 -18.02 -19.83
CA ASP A 101 0.84 -18.50 -19.19
C ASP A 101 1.13 -19.53 -18.09
N TYR A 102 2.15 -20.38 -18.25
CA TYR A 102 2.49 -21.40 -17.25
C TYR A 102 2.93 -20.75 -15.93
N ASP A 103 3.77 -19.71 -15.99
CA ASP A 103 4.14 -18.93 -14.82
C ASP A 103 2.94 -18.16 -14.26
N ALA A 104 2.06 -17.64 -15.11
CA ALA A 104 0.84 -16.96 -14.66
C ALA A 104 -0.05 -17.90 -13.85
N TYR A 105 -0.33 -19.11 -14.36
CA TYR A 105 -1.08 -20.14 -13.61
C TYR A 105 -0.40 -20.51 -12.30
N LYS A 106 0.92 -20.71 -12.30
CA LYS A 106 1.70 -21.07 -11.10
C LYS A 106 1.61 -20.02 -9.99
N TYR A 107 1.56 -18.74 -10.38
CA TYR A 107 1.50 -17.60 -9.47
C TYR A 107 0.10 -16.99 -9.36
N HIS A 108 -0.95 -17.71 -9.80
CA HIS A 108 -2.35 -17.29 -9.78
C HIS A 108 -2.60 -15.90 -10.39
N LEU A 109 -1.77 -15.49 -11.35
CA LEU A 109 -1.96 -14.26 -12.11
C LEU A 109 -2.98 -14.52 -13.21
N PRO A 110 -4.03 -13.69 -13.38
CA PRO A 110 -4.95 -13.83 -14.49
C PRO A 110 -4.22 -13.72 -15.83
N VAL A 111 -4.42 -14.69 -16.72
CA VAL A 111 -3.71 -14.80 -18.00
C VAL A 111 -4.02 -13.62 -18.93
N GLU A 112 -5.16 -12.97 -18.73
CA GLU A 112 -5.60 -11.77 -19.44
C GLU A 112 -4.60 -10.61 -19.25
N VAL A 113 -3.89 -10.58 -18.12
CA VAL A 113 -2.85 -9.57 -17.85
C VAL A 113 -1.70 -9.72 -18.84
N LEU A 114 -1.35 -10.96 -19.24
CA LEU A 114 -0.32 -11.20 -20.25
C LEU A 114 -0.77 -10.86 -21.68
N GLY A 115 -2.08 -10.66 -21.90
CA GLY A 115 -2.60 -10.13 -23.16
C GLY A 115 -2.24 -8.66 -23.37
N ASN A 116 -2.06 -7.91 -22.28
CA ASN A 116 -1.74 -6.48 -22.30
C ASN A 116 -0.26 -6.19 -22.02
N TYR A 117 0.44 -7.10 -21.34
CA TYR A 117 1.83 -6.92 -20.90
C TYR A 117 2.67 -8.14 -21.24
N THR A 118 3.85 -7.93 -21.81
CA THR A 118 4.77 -9.03 -22.18
C THR A 118 5.51 -9.58 -20.97
N GLU A 119 5.71 -8.75 -19.94
CA GLU A 119 6.42 -9.10 -18.72
C GLU A 119 5.70 -8.51 -17.52
N VAL A 120 5.52 -9.30 -16.47
CA VAL A 120 4.87 -8.87 -15.23
C VAL A 120 5.79 -9.17 -14.05
N ASP A 121 6.28 -8.13 -13.39
CA ASP A 121 7.16 -8.22 -12.23
C ASP A 121 6.34 -8.04 -10.93
N ILE A 122 6.27 -9.10 -10.12
CA ILE A 122 5.44 -9.16 -8.92
C ILE A 122 6.34 -9.21 -7.68
N ASP A 123 6.21 -8.22 -6.79
CA ASP A 123 6.92 -8.15 -5.51
C ASP A 123 6.06 -8.69 -4.35
N PHE A 124 6.03 -10.01 -4.20
CA PHE A 124 5.24 -10.67 -3.15
C PHE A 124 5.65 -10.27 -1.74
N GLU A 125 6.93 -9.93 -1.48
CA GLU A 125 7.32 -9.47 -0.14
C GLU A 125 6.55 -8.21 0.28
N ASN A 126 6.32 -7.28 -0.65
CA ASN A 126 5.62 -6.04 -0.34
C ASN A 126 4.10 -6.17 -0.46
N ILE A 127 3.59 -6.85 -1.49
CA ILE A 127 2.14 -7.11 -1.68
C ILE A 127 1.56 -7.82 -0.46
N CYS A 128 2.28 -8.82 0.06
CA CYS A 128 1.80 -9.66 1.14
C CYS A 128 1.88 -9.00 2.52
N ARG A 129 2.37 -7.75 2.63
CA ARG A 129 2.24 -6.95 3.86
C ARG A 129 0.81 -6.49 4.11
N LEU A 130 -0.06 -6.60 3.10
CA LEU A 130 -1.48 -6.25 3.17
C LEU A 130 -1.70 -4.82 3.64
N HIS A 131 -0.94 -3.89 3.04
CA HIS A 131 -1.09 -2.48 3.34
C HIS A 131 -2.45 -2.00 2.80
N PRO A 132 -3.21 -1.22 3.59
CA PRO A 132 -4.49 -0.70 3.12
C PRO A 132 -4.29 0.20 1.89
N ARG A 133 -5.26 0.19 0.97
CA ARG A 133 -5.28 1.09 -0.18
C ARG A 133 -5.23 2.56 0.24
N VAL A 134 -6.04 2.92 1.25
CA VAL A 134 -6.10 4.25 1.85
C VAL A 134 -5.58 4.17 3.28
N LEU A 135 -4.53 4.91 3.60
CA LEU A 135 -4.04 5.00 4.98
C LEU A 135 -4.88 6.00 5.76
N ARG A 136 -5.55 5.54 6.82
CA ARG A 136 -6.33 6.39 7.72
C ARG A 136 -5.46 6.91 8.87
N ILE A 137 -5.43 8.23 9.04
CA ILE A 137 -4.81 8.90 10.19
C ILE A 137 -5.92 9.57 11.01
N ALA A 138 -6.28 8.96 12.12
CA ALA A 138 -7.40 9.38 12.97
C ALA A 138 -7.03 9.58 14.44
N SER A 139 -5.77 9.38 14.82
CA SER A 139 -5.27 9.58 16.18
C SER A 139 -3.98 10.39 16.19
N VAL A 140 -3.72 11.06 17.32
CA VAL A 140 -2.48 11.82 17.52
C VAL A 140 -1.25 10.89 17.48
N SER A 141 -1.40 9.66 17.98
CA SER A 141 -0.37 8.61 17.91
C SER A 141 0.00 8.27 16.47
N ALA A 142 -1.00 8.03 15.61
CA ALA A 142 -0.80 7.78 14.18
C ALA A 142 -0.19 8.99 13.47
N ALA A 143 -0.69 10.20 13.77
CA ALA A 143 -0.16 11.44 13.21
C ALA A 143 1.34 11.62 13.54
N ARG A 144 1.74 11.36 14.79
CA ARG A 144 3.16 11.41 15.21
C ARG A 144 4.01 10.35 14.50
N LYS A 145 3.51 9.10 14.43
CA LYS A 145 4.18 7.98 13.75
C LYS A 145 4.47 8.30 12.27
N HIS A 146 3.57 9.03 11.62
CA HIS A 146 3.67 9.40 10.21
C HIS A 146 4.19 10.83 9.96
N HIS A 147 4.69 11.50 11.01
CA HIS A 147 5.24 12.86 10.96
C HIS A 147 4.28 13.92 10.41
N LEU A 148 2.97 13.71 10.58
CA LEU A 148 1.95 14.66 10.17
C LEU A 148 2.05 15.96 10.98
N ASN A 149 2.04 17.09 10.28
CA ASN A 149 2.06 18.43 10.86
C ASN A 149 0.66 18.82 11.38
N LEU A 150 0.42 18.49 12.64
CA LEU A 150 -0.86 18.75 13.32
C LEU A 150 -1.25 20.23 13.33
N ASP A 151 -0.29 21.16 13.42
CA ASP A 151 -0.60 22.60 13.43
C ASP A 151 -1.25 23.05 12.11
N VAL A 152 -0.78 22.51 10.98
CA VAL A 152 -1.33 22.83 9.65
C VAL A 152 -2.71 22.21 9.48
N VAL A 153 -2.87 20.95 9.90
CA VAL A 153 -4.16 20.25 9.85
C VAL A 153 -5.21 20.97 10.71
N CYS A 154 -4.86 21.34 11.95
CA CYS A 154 -5.81 21.97 12.86
C CYS A 154 -6.13 23.42 12.52
N ARG A 155 -5.20 24.17 11.90
CA ARG A 155 -5.53 25.48 11.32
C ARG A 155 -6.51 25.34 10.16
N SER A 156 -6.24 24.43 9.23
CA SER A 156 -7.12 24.17 8.09
C SER A 156 -8.51 23.73 8.53
N TYR A 157 -8.59 22.88 9.56
CA TYR A 157 -9.84 22.47 10.20
C TYR A 157 -10.60 23.65 10.82
N ALA A 158 -9.92 24.51 11.58
CA ALA A 158 -10.54 25.69 12.18
C ALA A 158 -11.04 26.67 11.11
N ASP A 159 -10.23 26.91 10.06
CA ASP A 159 -10.59 27.76 8.94
C ASP A 159 -11.80 27.22 8.19
N PHE A 160 -11.86 25.91 7.91
CA PHE A 160 -13.00 25.27 7.26
C PHE A 160 -14.27 25.32 8.13
N ARG A 161 -14.15 25.02 9.43
CA ARG A 161 -15.28 25.13 10.37
C ARG A 161 -15.84 26.56 10.44
N ASN A 162 -14.96 27.56 10.39
CA ASN A 162 -15.35 28.96 10.36
C ASN A 162 -15.91 29.38 8.99
N ALA A 163 -15.39 28.83 7.89
CA ALA A 163 -15.83 29.08 6.52
C ALA A 163 -17.16 28.39 6.19
N ASN A 164 -17.50 27.24 6.79
CA ASN A 164 -18.84 26.67 6.69
C ASN A 164 -19.92 27.52 7.39
N THR A 165 -19.53 28.60 8.08
CA THR A 165 -20.46 29.66 8.51
C THR A 165 -20.71 30.71 7.40
N TYR A 166 -19.88 30.75 6.34
CA TYR A 166 -19.99 31.65 5.18
C TYR A 166 -19.48 30.97 3.88
N ASN A 167 -20.41 30.41 3.09
CA ASN A 167 -20.25 29.75 1.76
C ASN A 167 -18.86 29.79 1.07
N THR A 168 -18.39 28.59 0.76
CA THR A 168 -17.05 28.10 0.40
C THR A 168 -16.47 28.55 -0.95
N THR A 169 -15.14 28.68 -1.02
CA THR A 169 -14.31 28.48 -2.22
C THR A 169 -13.30 27.36 -1.98
N VAL A 170 -13.33 26.34 -2.84
CA VAL A 170 -12.43 25.18 -2.87
C VAL A 170 -11.09 25.57 -3.49
N SER A 171 -9.98 25.06 -2.95
CA SER A 171 -8.64 25.18 -3.53
C SER A 171 -8.29 23.88 -4.26
N ASP A 172 -7.94 23.98 -5.55
CA ASP A 172 -7.91 22.91 -6.57
C ASP A 172 -6.92 21.74 -6.36
N THR A 173 -6.29 21.56 -5.19
CA THR A 173 -5.28 20.49 -5.00
C THR A 173 -5.45 19.64 -3.73
N VAL A 174 -6.41 19.95 -2.86
CA VAL A 174 -6.72 19.15 -1.68
C VAL A 174 -8.22 18.93 -1.60
N GLU A 175 -8.64 17.67 -1.71
CA GLU A 175 -10.04 17.29 -1.55
C GLU A 175 -10.36 17.23 -0.05
N ILE A 176 -11.16 18.20 0.40
CA ILE A 176 -11.69 18.25 1.76
C ILE A 176 -13.14 17.79 1.69
N GLU A 177 -13.43 16.63 2.28
CA GLU A 177 -14.78 16.11 2.40
C GLU A 177 -15.31 16.37 3.81
N SER A 178 -16.54 16.89 3.90
CA SER A 178 -17.29 16.94 5.15
C SER A 178 -18.27 15.78 5.18
N VAL A 179 -18.05 14.82 6.08
CA VAL A 179 -18.95 13.69 6.29
C VAL A 179 -19.81 13.97 7.52
N THR A 180 -21.12 14.13 7.31
CA THR A 180 -22.07 14.28 8.41
C THR A 180 -22.55 12.90 8.88
N ASN A 181 -22.22 12.53 10.11
CA ASN A 181 -22.71 11.27 10.69
C ASN A 181 -24.24 11.33 10.88
N GLN A 182 -24.94 10.21 10.66
CA GLN A 182 -26.43 10.09 10.70
C GLN A 182 -27.09 10.51 12.02
N ALA A 183 -26.31 10.84 13.06
CA ALA A 183 -26.77 11.39 14.33
C ALA A 183 -26.78 12.94 14.38
N GLY A 184 -26.35 13.64 13.33
CA GLY A 184 -26.48 15.08 13.16
C GLY A 184 -25.72 15.94 14.18
N LYS A 185 -24.71 15.39 14.88
CA LYS A 185 -23.98 16.12 15.94
C LYS A 185 -22.49 16.33 15.68
N ASP A 186 -21.84 15.48 14.89
CA ASP A 186 -20.40 15.60 14.60
C ASP A 186 -20.18 15.54 13.08
N GLU A 187 -19.68 16.66 12.53
CA GLU A 187 -19.15 16.73 11.16
C GLU A 187 -17.69 16.27 11.19
N ASP A 188 -17.41 15.16 10.53
CA ASP A 188 -16.05 14.70 10.33
C ASP A 188 -15.48 15.39 9.08
N ILE A 189 -14.43 16.18 9.28
CA ILE A 189 -13.68 16.79 8.19
C ILE A 189 -12.53 15.86 7.85
N ILE A 190 -12.59 15.28 6.65
CA ILE A 190 -11.60 14.36 6.12
C ILE A 190 -10.80 15.09 5.03
N ILE A 191 -9.49 15.13 5.22
CA ILE A 191 -8.56 15.70 4.24
C ILE A 191 -7.94 14.53 3.48
N HIS A 192 -8.19 14.45 2.18
CA HIS A 192 -7.58 13.45 1.32
C HIS A 192 -6.30 13.99 0.69
N VAL A 193 -5.21 13.23 0.84
CA VAL A 193 -3.91 13.51 0.24
C VAL A 193 -3.54 12.35 -0.66
N SER A 194 -3.63 12.56 -1.97
CA SER A 194 -3.43 11.52 -2.99
C SER A 194 -1.95 11.30 -3.34
N ASP A 195 -1.13 12.33 -3.24
CA ASP A 195 0.24 12.29 -3.75
C ASP A 195 1.21 13.21 -3.00
N LEU A 196 2.49 13.09 -3.37
CA LEU A 196 3.57 13.87 -2.81
C LEU A 196 3.41 15.37 -3.08
N THR A 197 2.85 15.76 -4.23
CA THR A 197 2.65 17.17 -4.60
C THR A 197 1.65 17.82 -3.65
N SER A 198 0.50 17.19 -3.47
CA SER A 198 -0.57 17.60 -2.55
C SER A 198 -0.08 17.64 -1.10
N ASN A 199 0.79 16.70 -0.70
CA ASN A 199 1.45 16.71 0.61
C ASN A 199 2.36 17.93 0.82
N ILE A 200 3.15 18.29 -0.18
CA ILE A 200 4.07 19.44 -0.13
C ILE A 200 3.29 20.75 -0.15
N GLU A 201 2.33 20.89 -1.06
CA GLU A 201 1.49 22.08 -1.20
C GLU A 201 0.66 22.33 0.06
N GLY A 202 0.02 21.28 0.58
CA GLY A 202 -0.71 21.31 1.85
C GLY A 202 0.17 21.40 3.08
N LYS A 203 1.50 21.30 2.95
CA LYS A 203 2.49 21.34 4.05
C LYS A 203 2.19 20.34 5.17
N PHE A 204 1.62 19.19 4.83
CA PHE A 204 1.22 18.17 5.81
C PHE A 204 2.41 17.44 6.42
N GLY A 205 3.58 17.42 5.77
CA GLY A 205 4.81 16.85 6.34
C GLY A 205 4.85 15.32 6.36
N LEU A 206 3.92 14.66 5.67
CA LEU A 206 3.87 13.19 5.58
C LEU A 206 5.11 12.65 4.87
N ASN A 207 5.57 11.47 5.30
CA ASN A 207 6.68 10.78 4.64
C ASN A 207 6.31 10.38 3.20
N SER A 208 7.18 10.70 2.24
CA SER A 208 6.98 10.40 0.82
C SER A 208 6.81 8.90 0.53
N GLN A 209 7.41 8.03 1.34
CA GLN A 209 7.29 6.57 1.19
C GLN A 209 5.85 6.08 1.38
N LEU A 210 4.99 6.82 2.07
CA LEU A 210 3.59 6.44 2.25
C LEU A 210 2.85 6.40 0.91
N PHE A 211 3.19 7.29 -0.02
CA PHE A 211 2.58 7.36 -1.36
C PHE A 211 3.13 6.30 -2.32
N GLU A 212 4.21 5.60 -1.95
CA GLU A 212 4.70 4.44 -2.71
C GLU A 212 3.94 3.16 -2.33
N ILE A 213 3.30 3.15 -1.16
CA ILE A 213 2.66 1.97 -0.55
C ILE A 213 1.14 2.07 -0.61
N HIS A 214 0.61 3.26 -0.32
CA HIS A 214 -0.82 3.58 -0.29
C HIS A 214 -1.18 4.40 -1.54
N GLN A 215 -2.41 4.24 -2.02
CA GLN A 215 -2.91 5.08 -3.11
C GLN A 215 -3.24 6.49 -2.62
N SER A 216 -3.71 6.62 -1.38
CA SER A 216 -4.00 7.91 -0.76
C SER A 216 -3.98 7.82 0.76
N ILE A 217 -4.01 8.98 1.40
CA ILE A 217 -4.00 9.14 2.85
C ILE A 217 -5.22 9.96 3.24
N ALA A 218 -6.04 9.44 4.16
CA ALA A 218 -7.21 10.11 4.69
C ALA A 218 -6.93 10.60 6.12
N ILE A 219 -6.96 11.92 6.33
CA ILE A 219 -6.67 12.55 7.62
C ILE A 219 -7.98 13.03 8.23
N PHE A 220 -8.33 12.48 9.40
CA PHE A 220 -9.57 12.82 10.11
C PHE A 220 -9.31 14.00 11.05
N ALA A 221 -9.45 15.22 10.52
CA ALA A 221 -9.06 16.44 11.22
C ALA A 221 -9.94 16.71 12.46
N SER A 222 -11.22 16.35 12.42
CA SER A 222 -12.15 16.42 13.57
C SER A 222 -11.60 15.65 14.78
N LYS A 223 -11.15 14.41 14.56
CA LYS A 223 -10.58 13.53 15.59
C LYS A 223 -9.24 14.02 16.11
N LEU A 224 -8.41 14.62 15.25
CA LEU A 224 -7.10 15.12 15.62
C LEU A 224 -7.15 16.44 16.41
N CYS A 225 -8.15 17.30 16.15
CA CYS A 225 -8.14 18.70 16.58
C CYS A 225 -9.18 19.05 17.65
N ASN A 226 -10.21 18.22 17.90
CA ASN A 226 -11.28 18.53 18.88
C ASN A 226 -10.92 18.28 20.36
N GLY A 227 -9.67 17.95 20.69
CA GLY A 227 -9.13 18.11 22.04
C GLY A 227 -9.72 17.19 23.13
N THR A 228 -10.44 16.12 22.81
CA THR A 228 -10.63 15.03 23.78
C THR A 228 -9.26 14.43 24.08
N SER A 229 -8.88 14.50 25.35
CA SER A 229 -7.56 14.19 25.89
C SER A 229 -6.96 12.90 25.31
N ALA A 230 -5.95 13.07 24.46
CA ALA A 230 -4.61 12.48 24.47
C ALA A 230 -4.32 11.03 24.91
N TYR A 231 -5.26 10.22 25.41
CA TYR A 231 -4.92 8.92 26.02
C TYR A 231 -5.99 7.81 26.01
N ASP A 232 -7.28 8.04 25.69
CA ASP A 232 -8.31 7.04 26.03
C ASP A 232 -9.06 6.34 24.89
N ASP A 233 -8.87 6.69 23.61
CA ASP A 233 -9.46 5.93 22.51
C ASP A 233 -8.47 5.85 21.35
N ASP A 234 -7.40 5.07 21.52
CA ASP A 234 -6.74 4.46 20.37
C ASP A 234 -7.76 3.46 19.77
N GLU A 235 -8.73 3.97 19.00
CA GLU A 235 -9.50 3.12 18.08
C GLU A 235 -8.47 2.30 17.31
N PRO A 236 -8.59 0.96 17.28
CA PRO A 236 -7.71 0.17 16.46
C PRO A 236 -7.73 0.76 15.06
N GLU A 237 -6.55 0.92 14.45
CA GLU A 237 -6.41 1.23 13.03
C GLU A 237 -6.97 0.02 12.25
N ASP A 238 -8.29 -0.16 12.30
CA ASP A 238 -8.99 -1.19 11.56
C ASP A 238 -8.77 -0.87 10.09
N ILE A 239 -8.34 -1.90 9.37
CA ILE A 239 -8.10 -1.91 7.94
C ILE A 239 -9.46 -1.66 7.26
N GLN A 240 -9.87 -0.41 7.15
CA GLN A 240 -11.08 -0.03 6.45
C GLN A 240 -10.74 0.07 4.97
N TYR A 241 -11.09 -0.99 4.24
CA TYR A 241 -11.19 -0.96 2.78
C TYR A 241 -12.31 0.03 2.43
N TYR A 242 -11.96 1.28 2.13
CA TYR A 242 -12.84 2.12 1.34
C TYR A 242 -12.86 1.55 -0.08
N THR A 243 -13.89 0.77 -0.37
CA THR A 243 -14.27 0.46 -1.74
C THR A 243 -14.95 1.71 -2.28
N GLY A 244 -14.37 2.30 -3.33
CA GLY A 244 -15.04 3.33 -4.13
C GLY A 244 -16.18 2.75 -4.93
#